data_AF-A0A497A789-F1
#
_entry.id   AF-A0A497A789-F1
#
_cell.length_a   1.000
_cell.length_b   1.000
_cell.length_c   1.000
_cell.angle_alpha   90.00
_cell.angle_beta   90.00
_cell.angle_gamma   90.00
#
_symmetry.space_group_name_H-M   'P 1'
#
loop_
_entity.id
_entity.type
_entity.pdbx_description
1 polymer ?
#
loop_
_entity_poly.entity_id
_entity_poly.type
_entity_poly.pdbx_seq_one_letter_code
_entity_poly.pdbx_strand_id
1 'polypeptide(L)'
;MIPEPITAKDLVSYKLREFIELVGHPKTGKSFSILSLAEAWRRMSPGRTVYIIDTEDGLRKTWKSAFPHVDNIKYWYCSDMDSVILVLDELVPTLVAEDWLCVESLSRIWEFSQNLGYEAVTGMKKAEYLGRRVVDRRGPVTPHPDQLWQVVKNAYGRNFMDILVDLRCNILLTTTLRKETPFESATRREVRQSLGLNISPDGDPRNPYYPDTVCLMTKEADGFWCTVLGDRGGEKPGTTIRFKVENFLLDFMSNCR
;
A
#
# COMPACT_ATOMS: atom_id res chain seq x y z
N MET A 1 10.90 28.41 -6.72
CA MET A 1 12.13 28.09 -7.49
C MET A 1 11.73 27.03 -8.50
N ILE A 2 12.00 27.23 -9.79
CA ILE A 2 11.69 26.22 -10.82
C ILE A 2 12.78 25.15 -10.73
N PRO A 3 12.45 23.84 -10.69
CA PRO A 3 13.45 22.78 -10.72
C PRO A 3 14.33 22.89 -11.98
N GLU A 4 15.64 22.72 -11.85
CA GLU A 4 16.51 22.67 -13.01
C GLU A 4 16.23 21.42 -13.85
N PRO A 5 16.13 21.55 -15.18
CA PRO A 5 15.91 20.39 -16.04
C PRO A 5 17.14 19.47 -16.00
N ILE A 6 16.89 18.16 -15.93
CA ILE A 6 17.92 17.13 -16.10
C ILE A 6 17.95 16.62 -17.54
N THR A 7 19.10 16.16 -17.99
CA THR A 7 19.31 15.62 -19.34
C THR A 7 19.14 14.11 -19.38
N ALA A 8 19.04 13.53 -20.58
CA ALA A 8 19.03 12.07 -20.75
C ALA A 8 20.30 11.39 -20.19
N LYS A 9 21.43 12.10 -20.10
CA LYS A 9 22.65 11.57 -19.47
C LYS A 9 22.50 11.49 -17.95
N ASP A 10 21.86 12.48 -17.36
CA ASP A 10 21.59 12.52 -15.92
C ASP A 10 20.62 11.40 -15.52
N LEU A 11 19.73 10.96 -16.42
CA LEU A 11 18.87 9.79 -16.16
C LEU A 11 19.64 8.49 -15.93
N VAL A 12 20.86 8.36 -16.47
CA VAL A 12 21.69 7.15 -16.30
C VAL A 12 22.24 7.06 -14.88
N SER A 13 22.60 8.20 -14.28
CA SER A 13 23.09 8.28 -12.90
C SER A 13 21.98 8.55 -11.88
N TYR A 14 20.76 8.84 -12.35
CA TYR A 14 19.63 9.10 -11.48
C TYR A 14 19.18 7.80 -10.79
N LYS A 15 19.38 7.76 -9.47
CA LYS A 15 18.95 6.63 -8.67
C LYS A 15 17.42 6.62 -8.63
N LEU A 16 16.83 5.60 -9.24
CA LEU A 16 15.40 5.35 -9.16
C LEU A 16 15.06 4.78 -7.77
N ARG A 17 13.94 5.24 -7.22
CA ARG A 17 13.34 4.60 -6.05
C ARG A 17 12.54 3.39 -6.50
N GLU A 18 12.34 2.44 -5.61
CA GLU A 18 11.34 1.39 -5.77
C GLU A 18 10.01 1.85 -5.17
N PHE A 19 8.92 1.71 -5.92
CA PHE A 19 7.56 1.93 -5.42
C PHE A 19 6.70 0.71 -5.75
N ILE A 20 6.48 -0.15 -4.75
CA ILE A 20 5.95 -1.49 -4.94
C ILE A 20 4.61 -1.64 -4.18
N GLU A 21 3.60 -2.25 -4.81
CA GLU A 21 2.39 -2.71 -4.14
C GLU A 21 2.29 -4.24 -4.15
N LEU A 22 2.13 -4.81 -2.95
CA LEU A 22 1.84 -6.22 -2.75
C LEU A 22 0.34 -6.43 -2.55
N VAL A 23 -0.31 -7.09 -3.51
CA VAL A 23 -1.71 -7.49 -3.44
C VAL A 23 -1.83 -8.98 -3.16
N GLY A 24 -2.79 -9.40 -2.34
CA GLY A 24 -3.08 -10.83 -2.16
C GLY A 24 -4.13 -11.10 -1.11
N HIS A 25 -4.62 -12.33 -1.01
CA HIS A 25 -5.55 -12.72 0.06
C HIS A 25 -4.90 -12.59 1.45
N PRO A 26 -5.71 -12.61 2.54
CA PRO A 26 -5.16 -12.73 3.89
C PRO A 26 -4.22 -13.93 4.01
N LYS A 27 -3.15 -13.79 4.80
CA LYS A 27 -2.17 -14.86 5.08
C LYS A 27 -1.34 -15.35 3.87
N THR A 28 -1.16 -14.52 2.84
CA THR A 28 -0.28 -14.82 1.69
C THR A 28 1.13 -14.26 1.81
N GLY A 29 1.57 -13.86 3.01
CA GLY A 29 2.96 -13.45 3.25
C GLY A 29 3.27 -11.97 3.05
N LYS A 30 2.27 -11.08 2.94
CA LYS A 30 2.48 -9.62 2.81
C LYS A 30 3.26 -9.02 3.99
N SER A 31 2.81 -9.23 5.23
CA SER A 31 3.52 -8.77 6.43
C SER A 31 4.89 -9.44 6.60
N PHE A 32 5.02 -10.71 6.17
CA PHE A 32 6.32 -11.41 6.10
C PHE A 32 7.26 -10.72 5.10
N SER A 33 6.74 -10.24 3.98
CA SER A 33 7.53 -9.56 2.94
C SER A 33 8.08 -8.23 3.44
N ILE A 34 7.28 -7.45 4.18
CA ILE A 34 7.77 -6.21 4.83
C ILE A 34 8.91 -6.51 5.81
N LEU A 35 8.76 -7.53 6.66
CA LEU A 35 9.75 -7.85 7.69
C LEU A 35 11.02 -8.49 7.13
N SER A 36 10.89 -9.36 6.12
CA SER A 36 12.05 -9.92 5.42
C SER A 36 12.79 -8.86 4.60
N LEU A 37 12.09 -7.86 4.05
CA LEU A 37 12.71 -6.66 3.49
C LEU A 37 13.54 -5.93 4.54
N ALA A 38 12.98 -5.65 5.71
CA ALA A 38 13.72 -4.98 6.78
C ALA A 38 14.96 -5.77 7.23
N GLU A 39 14.84 -7.09 7.31
CA GLU A 39 15.95 -8.00 7.60
C GLU A 39 17.06 -7.91 6.54
N ALA A 40 16.72 -7.99 5.25
CA ALA A 40 17.71 -7.87 4.18
C ALA A 40 18.34 -6.48 4.16
N TRP A 41 17.53 -5.44 4.33
CA TRP A 41 18.00 -4.07 4.36
C TRP A 41 19.01 -3.82 5.48
N ARG A 42 18.80 -4.43 6.66
CA ARG A 42 19.77 -4.41 7.77
C ARG A 42 21.15 -4.93 7.35
N ARG A 43 21.19 -5.97 6.51
CA ARG A 43 22.44 -6.60 6.03
C ARG A 43 23.08 -5.79 4.92
N MET A 44 22.28 -5.25 4.00
CA MET A 44 22.72 -4.49 2.84
C MET A 44 23.16 -3.06 3.19
N SER A 45 22.53 -2.46 4.19
CA SER A 45 22.70 -1.07 4.59
C SER A 45 22.77 -0.94 6.12
N PRO A 46 23.88 -1.35 6.76
CA PRO A 46 24.00 -1.31 8.22
C PRO A 46 23.75 0.08 8.80
N GLY A 47 22.94 0.14 9.87
CA GLY A 47 22.57 1.39 10.54
C GLY A 47 21.38 2.14 9.92
N ARG A 48 20.82 1.67 8.80
CA ARG A 48 19.60 2.25 8.20
C ARG A 48 18.34 1.65 8.80
N THR A 49 17.29 2.48 8.85
CA THR A 49 15.98 2.14 9.42
C THR A 49 14.94 1.93 8.33
N VAL A 50 14.04 0.97 8.54
CA VAL A 50 12.80 0.82 7.77
C VAL A 50 11.64 1.38 8.59
N TYR A 51 10.85 2.26 7.99
CA TYR A 51 9.72 2.92 8.62
C TYR A 51 8.44 2.18 8.25
N ILE A 52 7.56 1.92 9.22
CA ILE A 52 6.36 1.12 9.02
C ILE A 52 5.14 1.82 9.61
N ILE A 53 4.13 2.07 8.78
CA ILE A 53 2.79 2.48 9.17
C ILE A 53 1.88 1.24 9.09
N ASP A 54 1.44 0.72 10.23
CA ASP A 54 0.56 -0.45 10.33
C ASP A 54 -0.83 -0.04 10.83
N THR A 55 -1.86 -0.57 10.21
CA THR A 55 -3.28 -0.27 10.43
C THR A 55 -4.09 -1.54 10.77
N GLU A 56 -3.44 -2.71 10.76
CA GLU A 56 -4.08 -4.02 10.93
C GLU A 56 -3.50 -4.84 12.12
N ASP A 57 -2.39 -4.42 12.74
CA ASP A 57 -1.67 -5.12 13.84
C ASP A 57 -1.18 -6.55 13.45
N GLY A 58 -1.34 -6.92 12.18
CA GLY A 58 -0.90 -8.20 11.62
C GLY A 58 0.62 -8.31 11.63
N LEU A 59 1.32 -7.24 11.28
CA LEU A 59 2.78 -7.18 11.21
C LEU A 59 3.43 -7.50 12.55
N ARG A 60 2.89 -6.96 13.65
CA ARG A 60 3.39 -7.20 15.00
C ARG A 60 3.36 -8.69 15.37
N LYS A 61 2.32 -9.41 14.94
CA LYS A 61 2.20 -10.87 15.18
C LYS A 61 3.27 -11.63 14.39
N THR A 62 3.46 -11.28 13.12
CA THR A 62 4.51 -11.88 12.28
C THR A 62 5.91 -11.61 12.81
N TRP A 63 6.17 -10.38 13.27
CA TRP A 63 7.45 -10.01 13.88
C TRP A 63 7.76 -10.89 15.09
N LYS A 64 6.82 -11.02 16.02
CA LYS A 64 6.97 -11.87 17.21
C LYS A 64 7.24 -13.34 16.86
N SER A 65 6.60 -13.86 15.82
CA SER A 65 6.69 -15.29 15.47
C SER A 65 7.92 -15.65 14.66
N ALA A 66 8.38 -14.77 13.77
CA ALA A 66 9.34 -15.12 12.72
C ALA A 66 10.53 -14.16 12.59
N PHE A 67 10.41 -12.92 13.08
CA PHE A 67 11.43 -11.88 12.92
C PHE A 67 11.79 -11.16 14.23
N PRO A 68 11.86 -11.82 15.41
CA PRO A 68 12.16 -11.14 16.67
C PRO A 68 13.57 -10.51 16.69
N HIS A 69 14.45 -10.93 15.78
CA HIS A 69 15.81 -10.41 15.59
C HIS A 69 15.88 -9.15 14.71
N VAL A 70 14.79 -8.75 14.04
CA VAL A 70 14.73 -7.54 13.20
C VAL A 70 14.49 -6.33 14.10
N ASP A 71 15.54 -5.55 14.31
CA ASP A 71 15.60 -4.41 15.24
C ASP A 71 15.76 -3.05 14.55
N ASN A 72 15.94 -3.03 13.22
CA ASN A 72 16.16 -1.84 12.42
C ASN A 72 14.85 -1.22 11.88
N ILE A 73 13.76 -1.31 12.65
CA ILE A 73 12.45 -0.78 12.26
C ILE A 73 11.98 0.33 13.20
N LYS A 74 11.30 1.34 12.63
CA LYS A 74 10.44 2.25 13.39
C LYS A 74 8.99 2.00 13.00
N TYR A 75 8.14 1.76 13.98
CA TYR A 75 6.80 1.22 13.78
C TYR A 75 5.75 2.12 14.43
N TRP A 76 4.71 2.45 13.68
CA TRP A 76 3.53 3.16 14.17
C TRP A 76 2.28 2.33 13.87
N TYR A 77 1.48 2.09 14.90
CA TYR A 77 0.14 1.57 14.74
C TYR A 77 -0.86 2.73 14.63
N CYS A 78 -1.58 2.81 13.51
CA CYS A 78 -2.58 3.86 13.24
C CYS A 78 -3.99 3.26 13.20
N SER A 79 -4.88 3.76 14.05
CA SER A 79 -6.24 3.25 14.20
C SER A 79 -7.31 4.01 13.41
N ASP A 80 -6.91 5.08 12.73
CA ASP A 80 -7.77 6.02 11.99
C ASP A 80 -6.94 6.84 10.99
N MET A 81 -7.60 7.72 10.24
CA MET A 81 -6.93 8.51 9.21
C MET A 81 -6.10 9.64 9.80
N ASP A 82 -6.56 10.23 10.90
CA ASP A 82 -5.86 11.35 11.55
C ASP A 82 -4.50 10.91 12.09
N SER A 83 -4.42 9.72 12.71
CA SER A 83 -3.14 9.14 13.13
C SER A 83 -2.20 8.85 11.95
N VAL A 84 -2.71 8.39 10.80
CA VAL A 84 -1.88 8.23 9.58
C VAL A 84 -1.30 9.57 9.13
N ILE A 85 -2.12 10.61 9.08
CA ILE A 85 -1.70 11.96 8.64
C ILE A 85 -0.66 12.51 9.60
N LEU A 86 -0.90 12.44 10.92
CA LEU A 86 0.05 12.92 11.93
C LEU A 86 1.41 12.22 11.83
N VAL A 87 1.41 10.90 11.62
CA VAL A 87 2.66 10.14 11.44
C VAL A 87 3.38 10.57 10.17
N LEU A 88 2.67 10.79 9.06
CA LEU A 88 3.29 11.28 7.83
C LEU A 88 3.85 12.70 7.99
N ASP A 89 3.13 13.61 8.64
CA ASP A 89 3.59 14.98 8.89
C ASP A 89 4.90 15.01 9.69
N GLU A 90 5.05 14.12 10.67
CA GLU A 90 6.29 13.97 11.45
C GLU A 90 7.40 13.26 10.65
N LEU A 91 7.04 12.21 9.91
CA LEU A 91 8.00 11.32 9.28
C LEU A 91 8.61 11.91 8.01
N VAL A 92 7.79 12.49 7.13
CA VAL A 92 8.18 12.97 5.79
C VAL A 92 9.40 13.89 5.82
N PRO A 93 9.51 14.90 6.73
CA PRO A 93 10.70 15.76 6.80
C PRO A 93 12.00 15.04 7.12
N THR A 94 11.93 13.80 7.64
CA THR A 94 13.10 13.02 8.08
C THR A 94 13.54 11.95 7.09
N LEU A 95 12.70 11.62 6.10
CA LEU A 95 12.97 10.57 5.12
C LEU A 95 14.02 11.01 4.10
N VAL A 96 14.96 10.11 3.80
CA VAL A 96 15.93 10.29 2.71
C VAL A 96 15.75 9.23 1.61
N ALA A 97 16.36 9.44 0.45
CA ALA A 97 16.15 8.61 -0.74
C ALA A 97 16.48 7.11 -0.54
N GLU A 98 17.41 6.80 0.36
CA GLU A 98 17.79 5.42 0.69
C GLU A 98 16.79 4.71 1.61
N ASP A 99 15.90 5.44 2.29
CA ASP A 99 15.03 4.82 3.29
C ASP A 99 13.93 3.98 2.63
N TRP A 100 13.31 3.12 3.43
CA TRP A 100 12.11 2.38 3.08
C TRP A 100 10.95 2.81 3.96
N LEU A 101 9.85 3.21 3.33
CA LEU A 101 8.57 3.42 3.98
C LEU A 101 7.60 2.30 3.58
N CYS A 102 7.18 1.51 4.56
CA CYS A 102 6.24 0.41 4.37
C CYS A 102 4.87 0.78 4.94
N VAL A 103 3.80 0.43 4.22
CA VAL A 103 2.42 0.69 4.66
C VAL A 103 1.57 -0.58 4.61
N GLU A 104 0.98 -0.93 5.76
CA GLU A 104 0.09 -2.08 5.94
C GLU A 104 -1.24 -1.63 6.55
N SER A 105 -2.38 -1.57 5.85
CA SER A 105 -2.65 -1.84 4.44
C SER A 105 -3.43 -0.68 3.80
N LEU A 106 -3.30 -0.52 2.48
CA LEU A 106 -4.06 0.48 1.72
C LEU A 106 -5.57 0.26 1.81
N SER A 107 -6.00 -1.00 1.95
CA SER A 107 -7.42 -1.34 2.13
C SER A 107 -7.96 -0.64 3.38
N ARG A 108 -7.21 -0.70 4.48
CA ARG A 108 -7.62 -0.10 5.75
C ARG A 108 -7.57 1.42 5.72
N ILE A 109 -6.55 2.02 5.10
CA ILE A 109 -6.43 3.47 4.95
C ILE A 109 -7.60 4.05 4.13
N TRP A 110 -8.04 3.32 3.10
CA TRP A 110 -9.24 3.69 2.35
C TRP A 110 -10.52 3.64 3.19
N GLU A 111 -10.65 2.66 4.09
CA GLU A 111 -11.76 2.60 5.04
C GLU A 111 -11.71 3.74 6.06
N PHE A 112 -10.53 4.08 6.58
CA PHE A 112 -10.35 5.22 7.47
C PHE A 112 -10.76 6.53 6.82
N SER A 113 -10.33 6.75 5.57
CA SER A 113 -10.73 7.92 4.79
C SER A 113 -12.25 8.00 4.63
N GLN A 114 -12.90 6.87 4.35
CA GLN A 114 -14.37 6.82 4.30
C GLN A 114 -15.02 7.13 5.66
N ASN A 115 -14.51 6.58 6.75
CA ASN A 115 -15.05 6.86 8.09
C ASN A 115 -14.99 8.36 8.40
N LEU A 116 -13.87 9.00 8.11
CA LEU A 116 -13.70 10.45 8.26
C LEU A 116 -14.75 11.23 7.43
N GLY A 117 -15.01 10.81 6.19
CA GLY A 117 -16.03 11.43 5.35
C GLY A 117 -17.46 11.30 5.90
N TYR A 118 -17.83 10.13 6.44
CA TYR A 118 -19.14 9.95 7.09
C TYR A 118 -19.25 10.81 8.34
N GLU A 119 -18.20 10.85 9.17
CA GLU A 119 -18.19 11.61 10.41
C GLU A 119 -18.26 13.12 10.15
N ALA A 120 -17.51 13.63 9.18
CA ALA A 120 -17.55 15.05 8.80
C ALA A 120 -18.93 15.52 8.30
N VAL A 121 -19.65 14.66 7.57
CA VAL A 121 -20.95 15.02 6.96
C VAL A 121 -22.12 14.76 7.90
N THR A 122 -22.06 13.72 8.72
CA THR A 122 -23.21 13.27 9.53
C THR A 122 -23.02 13.44 11.03
N GLY A 123 -21.80 13.75 11.49
CA GLY A 123 -21.45 13.70 12.91
C GLY A 123 -21.40 12.29 13.50
N MET A 124 -21.48 11.24 12.67
CA MET A 124 -21.54 9.83 13.10
C MET A 124 -20.52 8.98 12.34
N LYS A 125 -20.03 7.93 12.99
CA LYS A 125 -19.18 6.94 12.33
C LYS A 125 -19.98 6.20 11.25
N LYS A 126 -19.31 5.83 10.14
CA LYS A 126 -19.92 5.09 9.03
C LYS A 126 -20.73 3.87 9.47
N ALA A 127 -20.19 3.06 10.37
CA ALA A 127 -20.86 1.85 10.86
C ALA A 127 -22.16 2.17 11.61
N GLU A 128 -22.16 3.23 12.42
CA GLU A 128 -23.34 3.70 13.13
C GLU A 128 -24.40 4.23 12.15
N TYR A 129 -23.99 5.07 11.19
CA TYR A 129 -24.88 5.59 10.15
C TYR A 129 -25.56 4.47 9.35
N LEU A 130 -24.76 3.50 8.88
CA LEU A 130 -25.29 2.37 8.12
C LEU A 130 -26.18 1.46 8.99
N GLY A 131 -25.86 1.29 10.26
CA GLY A 131 -26.70 0.55 11.22
C GLY A 131 -28.08 1.19 11.38
N ARG A 132 -28.14 2.51 11.62
CA ARG A 132 -29.41 3.25 11.72
C ARG A 132 -30.21 3.17 10.42
N ARG A 133 -29.55 3.33 9.27
CA ARG A 133 -30.19 3.20 7.95
C ARG A 133 -30.85 1.84 7.73
N VAL A 134 -30.24 0.74 8.19
CA VAL A 134 -30.81 -0.60 8.05
C VAL A 134 -32.06 -0.77 8.91
N VAL A 135 -32.04 -0.25 10.14
CA VAL A 135 -33.17 -0.29 11.07
C VAL A 135 -34.33 0.59 10.58
N ASP A 136 -34.01 1.85 10.25
CA ASP A 136 -35.01 2.86 9.88
C ASP A 136 -35.49 2.71 8.42
N ARG A 137 -34.77 1.95 7.60
CA ARG A 137 -34.98 1.77 6.14
C ARG A 137 -35.14 3.09 5.39
N ARG A 138 -34.45 4.13 5.85
CA ARG A 138 -34.52 5.50 5.32
C ARG A 138 -33.14 6.05 4.99
N GLY A 139 -33.11 6.96 4.03
CA GLY A 139 -31.91 7.69 3.63
C GLY A 139 -31.02 6.95 2.60
N PRO A 140 -30.15 7.71 1.92
CA PRO A 140 -29.21 7.16 0.95
C PRO A 140 -28.13 6.31 1.63
N VAL A 141 -27.48 5.41 0.90
CA VAL A 141 -26.29 4.69 1.40
C VAL A 141 -25.19 5.68 1.75
N THR A 142 -25.02 6.70 0.91
CA THR A 142 -24.02 7.75 1.05
C THR A 142 -24.73 9.08 1.34
N PRO A 143 -24.61 9.62 2.57
CA PRO A 143 -25.16 10.93 2.92
C PRO A 143 -24.35 12.04 2.24
N HIS A 144 -25.04 13.10 1.77
CA HIS A 144 -24.47 14.23 1.03
C HIS A 144 -23.26 13.84 0.15
N PRO A 145 -23.48 13.01 -0.90
CA PRO A 145 -22.41 12.32 -1.62
C PRO A 145 -21.25 13.21 -2.05
N ASP A 146 -21.53 14.40 -2.56
CA ASP A 146 -20.49 15.32 -3.04
C ASP A 146 -19.57 15.79 -1.90
N GLN A 147 -20.14 16.20 -0.77
CA GLN A 147 -19.39 16.65 0.40
C GLN A 147 -18.59 15.50 1.01
N LEU A 148 -19.22 14.32 1.15
CA LEU A 148 -18.57 13.13 1.69
C LEU A 148 -17.38 12.75 0.82
N TRP A 149 -17.57 12.59 -0.48
CA TRP A 149 -16.49 12.19 -1.38
C TRP A 149 -15.40 13.23 -1.50
N GLN A 150 -15.70 14.53 -1.34
CA GLN A 150 -14.69 15.57 -1.26
C GLN A 150 -13.77 15.34 -0.04
N VAL A 151 -14.33 15.04 1.14
CA VAL A 151 -13.54 14.74 2.34
C VAL A 151 -12.72 13.46 2.16
N VAL A 152 -13.35 12.37 1.71
CA VAL A 152 -12.68 11.08 1.51
C VAL A 152 -11.52 11.20 0.52
N LYS A 153 -11.73 11.84 -0.63
CA LYS A 153 -10.70 12.01 -1.66
C LYS A 153 -9.59 12.96 -1.23
N ASN A 154 -9.91 13.98 -0.43
CA ASN A 154 -8.88 14.87 0.13
C ASN A 154 -7.98 14.10 1.11
N ALA A 155 -8.58 13.34 2.04
CA ALA A 155 -7.84 12.55 3.00
C ALA A 155 -6.98 11.47 2.33
N TYR A 156 -7.56 10.65 1.45
CA TYR A 156 -6.84 9.56 0.81
C TYR A 156 -5.87 10.03 -0.29
N GLY A 157 -6.32 10.96 -1.13
CA GLY A 157 -5.54 11.47 -2.25
C GLY A 157 -4.47 12.42 -1.78
N ARG A 158 -4.86 13.62 -1.34
CA ARG A 158 -3.90 14.69 -1.04
C ARG A 158 -3.07 14.43 0.21
N ASN A 159 -3.71 14.00 1.29
CA ASN A 159 -3.03 13.88 2.59
C ASN A 159 -2.32 12.53 2.79
N PHE A 160 -2.38 11.63 1.80
CA PHE A 160 -1.75 10.32 1.89
C PHE A 160 -1.09 9.94 0.58
N MET A 161 -1.85 9.67 -0.49
CA MET A 161 -1.22 9.14 -1.71
C MET A 161 -0.32 10.14 -2.44
N ASP A 162 -0.73 11.39 -2.59
CA ASP A 162 0.08 12.41 -3.27
C ASP A 162 1.42 12.60 -2.53
N ILE A 163 1.40 12.57 -1.19
CA ILE A 163 2.62 12.57 -0.37
C ILE A 163 3.52 11.38 -0.73
N LEU A 164 2.98 10.16 -0.76
CA LEU A 164 3.78 8.97 -1.11
C LEU A 164 4.33 9.02 -2.53
N VAL A 165 3.56 9.59 -3.47
CA VAL A 165 4.01 9.77 -4.87
C VAL A 165 5.19 10.75 -4.93
N ASP A 166 5.15 11.83 -4.15
CA ASP A 166 6.18 12.87 -4.15
C ASP A 166 7.44 12.51 -3.35
N LEU A 167 7.37 11.48 -2.48
CA LEU A 167 8.51 10.99 -1.72
C LEU A 167 9.61 10.41 -2.62
N ARG A 168 10.87 10.68 -2.26
CA ARG A 168 12.05 10.15 -2.97
C ARG A 168 12.59 8.83 -2.39
N CYS A 169 12.09 8.40 -1.24
CA CYS A 169 12.48 7.13 -0.63
C CYS A 169 11.79 5.95 -1.33
N ASN A 170 12.24 4.72 -1.02
CA ASN A 170 11.58 3.52 -1.47
C ASN A 170 10.29 3.29 -0.69
N ILE A 171 9.28 2.71 -1.33
CA ILE A 171 7.97 2.50 -0.73
C ILE A 171 7.48 1.07 -1.01
N LEU A 172 7.00 0.40 0.04
CA LEU A 172 6.31 -0.89 -0.07
C LEU A 172 4.91 -0.80 0.53
N LEU A 173 3.90 -0.91 -0.33
CA LEU A 173 2.49 -0.92 0.04
C LEU A 173 1.96 -2.34 0.08
N THR A 174 0.98 -2.59 0.95
CA THR A 174 0.23 -3.84 0.93
C THR A 174 -1.27 -3.57 0.83
N THR A 175 -1.99 -4.45 0.14
CA THR A 175 -3.46 -4.43 0.08
C THR A 175 -4.01 -5.85 0.04
N THR A 176 -5.26 -6.05 0.47
CA THR A 176 -5.93 -7.34 0.30
C THR A 176 -6.62 -7.43 -1.05
N LEU A 177 -6.82 -8.65 -1.56
CA LEU A 177 -7.86 -8.91 -2.55
C LEU A 177 -9.24 -8.80 -1.88
N ARG A 178 -10.19 -8.18 -2.57
CA ARG A 178 -11.57 -8.01 -2.11
C ARG A 178 -12.32 -9.34 -2.13
N LYS A 179 -13.45 -9.43 -1.43
CA LYS A 179 -14.47 -10.44 -1.76
C LYS A 179 -15.13 -10.10 -3.10
N GLU A 180 -15.50 -11.12 -3.87
CA GLU A 180 -16.31 -10.92 -5.07
C GLU A 180 -17.61 -10.21 -4.72
N THR A 181 -17.98 -9.22 -5.52
CA THR A 181 -19.22 -8.48 -5.37
C THR A 181 -19.91 -8.35 -6.71
N PRO A 182 -21.25 -8.45 -6.77
CA PRO A 182 -22.00 -8.31 -8.02
C PRO A 182 -21.86 -6.91 -8.64
N PHE A 183 -21.49 -5.91 -7.83
CA PHE A 183 -21.31 -4.52 -8.27
C PHE A 183 -19.84 -4.10 -8.16
N GLU A 184 -19.23 -3.86 -9.31
CA GLU A 184 -17.85 -3.40 -9.47
C GLU A 184 -17.84 -2.10 -10.30
N SER A 185 -17.07 -1.09 -9.90
CA SER A 185 -16.93 0.14 -10.68
C SER A 185 -16.13 -0.11 -11.96
N ALA A 186 -16.38 0.70 -13.01
CA ALA A 186 -15.69 0.56 -14.29
C ALA A 186 -14.16 0.60 -14.15
N THR A 187 -13.62 1.58 -13.41
CA THR A 187 -12.18 1.69 -13.14
C THR A 187 -11.62 0.45 -12.43
N ARG A 188 -12.35 -0.11 -11.46
CA ARG A 188 -11.88 -1.30 -10.75
C ARG A 188 -11.85 -2.53 -11.66
N ARG A 189 -12.87 -2.68 -12.52
CA ARG A 189 -12.93 -3.73 -13.53
C ARG A 189 -11.77 -3.63 -14.52
N GLU A 190 -11.49 -2.42 -15.00
CA GLU A 190 -10.40 -2.14 -15.91
C GLU A 190 -9.05 -2.51 -15.28
N VAL A 191 -8.76 -2.03 -14.07
CA VAL A 191 -7.55 -2.39 -13.31
C VAL A 191 -7.41 -3.89 -13.12
N ARG A 192 -8.50 -4.56 -12.72
CA ARG A 192 -8.49 -6.01 -12.52
C ARG A 192 -8.16 -6.74 -13.81
N GLN A 193 -8.76 -6.33 -14.93
CA GLN A 193 -8.51 -6.93 -16.23
C GLN A 193 -7.09 -6.66 -16.73
N SER A 194 -6.58 -5.43 -16.56
CA SER A 194 -5.22 -5.06 -16.97
C SER A 194 -4.15 -5.83 -16.20
N LEU A 195 -4.39 -6.13 -14.92
CA LEU A 195 -3.50 -6.92 -14.08
C LEU A 195 -3.70 -8.45 -14.23
N GLY A 196 -4.61 -8.90 -15.10
CA GLY A 196 -4.91 -10.33 -15.27
C GLY A 196 -5.49 -11.00 -14.02
N LEU A 197 -6.16 -10.23 -13.15
CA LEU A 197 -6.69 -10.72 -11.89
C LEU A 197 -8.14 -11.20 -12.03
N ASN A 198 -8.48 -12.28 -11.31
CA ASN A 198 -9.87 -12.73 -11.18
C ASN A 198 -10.64 -11.92 -10.14
N ILE A 199 -9.94 -11.40 -9.15
CA ILE A 199 -10.49 -10.66 -8.01
C ILE A 199 -9.76 -9.33 -7.90
N SER A 200 -10.50 -8.26 -7.64
CA SER A 200 -9.93 -6.91 -7.58
C SER A 200 -9.17 -6.68 -6.27
N PRO A 201 -8.07 -5.91 -6.31
CA PRO A 201 -7.49 -5.33 -5.10
C PRO A 201 -8.56 -4.52 -4.35
N ASP A 202 -8.53 -4.55 -3.02
CA ASP A 202 -9.38 -3.73 -2.15
C ASP A 202 -8.76 -2.34 -1.92
N GLY A 203 -9.54 -1.39 -1.40
CA GLY A 203 -9.13 0.02 -1.27
C GLY A 203 -9.62 0.92 -2.40
N ASP A 204 -8.98 2.07 -2.63
CA ASP A 204 -9.31 2.97 -3.75
C ASP A 204 -9.04 2.25 -5.09
N PRO A 205 -9.97 2.31 -6.07
CA PRO A 205 -9.81 1.62 -7.35
C PRO A 205 -8.53 1.96 -8.12
N ARG A 206 -7.90 3.11 -7.85
CA ARG A 206 -6.72 3.62 -8.56
C ARG A 206 -5.41 3.19 -7.93
N ASN A 207 -5.44 2.46 -6.81
CA ASN A 207 -4.21 2.09 -6.08
C ASN A 207 -3.13 1.49 -6.99
N PRO A 208 -3.44 0.53 -7.88
CA PRO A 208 -2.41 -0.07 -8.74
C PRO A 208 -1.84 0.86 -9.81
N TYR A 209 -2.33 2.10 -9.95
CA TYR A 209 -1.78 3.07 -10.88
C TYR A 209 -0.62 3.88 -10.30
N TYR A 210 -0.48 3.98 -8.98
CA TYR A 210 0.58 4.79 -8.38
C TYR A 210 1.94 4.05 -8.34
N PRO A 211 2.01 2.80 -7.84
CA PRO A 211 3.25 2.02 -7.78
C PRO A 211 3.87 1.83 -9.15
N ASP A 212 5.19 1.74 -9.17
CA ASP A 212 5.96 1.35 -10.35
C ASP A 212 5.85 -0.16 -10.60
N THR A 213 5.72 -0.94 -9.53
CA THR A 213 5.60 -2.40 -9.59
C THR A 213 4.40 -2.90 -8.78
N VAL A 214 3.59 -3.78 -9.36
CA VAL A 214 2.46 -4.44 -8.69
C VAL A 214 2.70 -5.95 -8.65
N CYS A 215 2.62 -6.54 -7.46
CA CYS A 215 2.93 -7.96 -7.24
C CYS A 215 1.75 -8.69 -6.59
N LEU A 216 1.38 -9.86 -7.14
CA LEU A 216 0.45 -10.79 -6.53
C LEU A 216 1.19 -11.74 -5.57
N MET A 217 0.79 -11.72 -4.31
CA MET A 217 1.25 -12.61 -3.25
C MET A 217 0.28 -13.78 -3.08
N THR A 218 0.77 -15.01 -3.25
CA THR A 218 0.04 -16.25 -3.01
C THR A 218 0.70 -17.11 -1.93
N LYS A 219 -0.08 -18.01 -1.33
CA LYS A 219 0.44 -19.06 -0.44
C LYS A 219 0.19 -20.41 -1.09
N GLU A 220 1.25 -21.18 -1.23
CA GLU A 220 1.22 -22.56 -1.73
C GLU A 220 1.73 -23.50 -0.64
N ALA A 221 1.77 -24.81 -0.95
CA ALA A 221 2.15 -25.83 0.03
C ALA A 221 3.59 -25.66 0.53
N ASP A 222 4.48 -25.16 -0.31
CA ASP A 222 5.91 -25.05 -0.06
C ASP A 222 6.38 -23.66 0.41
N GLY A 223 5.49 -22.66 0.43
CA GLY A 223 5.82 -21.32 0.92
C GLY A 223 4.94 -20.21 0.35
N PHE A 224 5.48 -19.00 0.42
CA PHE A 224 4.88 -17.81 -0.19
C PHE A 224 5.50 -17.59 -1.57
N TRP A 225 4.68 -17.11 -2.50
CA TRP A 225 5.08 -16.84 -3.87
C TRP A 225 4.68 -15.42 -4.27
N CYS A 226 5.51 -14.80 -5.10
CA CYS A 226 5.31 -13.47 -5.65
C CYS A 226 5.28 -13.57 -7.18
N THR A 227 4.22 -13.05 -7.79
CA THR A 227 4.09 -12.91 -9.24
C THR A 227 4.02 -11.42 -9.59
N VAL A 228 4.93 -10.93 -10.42
CA VAL A 228 4.90 -9.55 -10.90
C VAL A 228 3.78 -9.41 -11.94
N LEU A 229 2.81 -8.55 -11.66
CA LEU A 229 1.66 -8.29 -12.52
C LEU A 229 1.89 -7.11 -13.49
N GLY A 230 2.76 -6.18 -13.10
CA GLY A 230 3.18 -5.04 -13.91
C GLY A 230 4.40 -4.37 -13.27
N ASP A 231 5.34 -3.91 -14.09
CA ASP A 231 6.58 -3.27 -13.63
C ASP A 231 7.09 -2.25 -14.65
N ARG A 232 6.98 -0.96 -14.34
CA ARG A 232 7.43 0.13 -15.24
C ARG A 232 8.90 0.02 -15.64
N GLY A 233 9.76 -0.50 -14.75
CA GLY A 233 11.20 -0.57 -14.97
C GLY A 233 11.69 -1.85 -15.67
N GLY A 234 10.93 -2.94 -15.56
CA GLY A 234 11.40 -4.28 -15.94
C GLY A 234 10.47 -5.06 -16.88
N GLU A 235 9.26 -4.57 -17.15
CA GLU A 235 8.27 -5.30 -17.94
C GLU A 235 8.72 -5.49 -19.39
N LYS A 236 8.73 -6.77 -19.83
CA LYS A 236 8.88 -7.15 -21.22
C LYS A 236 7.58 -7.81 -21.69
N PRO A 237 7.03 -7.41 -22.85
CA PRO A 237 5.80 -8.00 -23.36
C PRO A 237 5.85 -9.53 -23.38
N GLY A 238 4.82 -10.17 -22.83
CA GLY A 238 4.69 -11.64 -22.82
C GLY A 238 5.55 -12.37 -21.79
N THR A 239 6.20 -11.67 -20.86
CA THR A 239 6.94 -12.30 -19.75
C THR A 239 6.20 -12.12 -18.43
N THR A 240 6.14 -13.19 -17.63
CA THR A 240 5.65 -13.14 -16.25
C THR A 240 6.78 -13.56 -15.33
N ILE A 241 7.19 -12.66 -14.44
CA ILE A 241 8.18 -12.98 -13.40
C ILE A 241 7.44 -13.56 -12.20
N ARG A 242 7.85 -14.75 -11.77
CA ARG A 242 7.30 -15.42 -10.58
C ARG A 242 8.41 -16.09 -9.80
N PHE A 243 8.47 -15.83 -8.50
CA PHE A 243 9.50 -16.36 -7.61
C PHE A 243 8.93 -16.72 -6.23
N LYS A 244 9.61 -17.66 -5.56
CA LYS A 244 9.32 -18.02 -4.18
C LYS A 244 9.91 -16.95 -3.25
N VAL A 245 9.18 -16.57 -2.21
CA VAL A 245 9.58 -15.53 -1.25
C VAL A 245 10.16 -16.18 -0.01
N GLU A 246 11.48 -16.23 0.05
CA GLU A 246 12.28 -16.59 1.23
C GLU A 246 12.77 -15.31 1.93
N ASN A 247 13.20 -14.32 1.15
CA ASN A 247 13.46 -12.96 1.59
C ASN A 247 13.04 -11.96 0.50
N PHE A 248 11.96 -11.21 0.74
CA PHE A 248 11.32 -10.43 -0.31
C PHE A 248 12.26 -9.47 -1.06
N LEU A 249 13.08 -8.69 -0.34
CA LEU A 249 13.95 -7.73 -1.00
C LEU A 249 15.03 -8.40 -1.84
N LEU A 250 15.70 -9.42 -1.30
CA LEU A 250 16.76 -10.13 -2.04
C LEU A 250 16.19 -10.87 -3.25
N ASP A 251 15.05 -11.54 -3.07
CA ASP A 251 14.38 -12.28 -4.13
C ASP A 251 13.86 -11.34 -5.21
N PHE A 252 13.25 -10.21 -4.83
CA PHE A 252 12.78 -9.19 -5.76
C PHE A 252 13.93 -8.62 -6.58
N MET A 253 15.01 -8.18 -5.93
CA MET A 253 16.18 -7.64 -6.63
C MET A 253 16.75 -8.67 -7.59
N SER A 254 16.99 -9.92 -7.16
CA SER A 254 17.60 -10.95 -8.02
C SER A 254 16.74 -11.33 -9.23
N ASN A 255 15.42 -11.20 -9.15
CA ASN A 255 14.51 -11.60 -10.23
C ASN A 255 14.06 -10.44 -11.11
N CYS A 256 14.12 -9.19 -10.62
CA CYS A 256 13.53 -8.03 -11.28
C CYS A 256 14.53 -6.91 -11.61
N ARG A 257 15.76 -6.93 -11.07
CA ARG A 257 16.78 -5.88 -11.23
C ARG A 257 18.14 -6.48 -11.57
#